data_AF-A0A6H1A4P1-F1
#
_entry.id   AF-A0A6H1A4P1-F1
#
_cell.length_a   1.000
_cell.length_b   1.000
_cell.length_c   1.000
_cell.angle_alpha   90.00
_cell.angle_beta   90.00
_cell.angle_gamma   90.00
#
_symmetry.space_group_name_H-M   'P 1'
#
loop_
_entity.id
_entity.type
_entity.pdbx_description
1 polymer ?
#
loop_
_entity_poly.entity_id
_entity_poly.type
_entity_poly.pdbx_seq_one_letter_code
_entity_poly.pdbx_strand_id
1 'polypeptide(L)' 'MTYDRYGEPVEDETGQDDTHTCDNGWLGEDYAGRPIPCLTCRPHLQKGYTR' A
#
# COMPACT_ATOMS: atom_id res chain seq x y z
N MET A 1 9.41 -7.97 -19.18
CA MET A 1 9.51 -6.94 -20.24
C MET A 1 8.19 -6.94 -20.97
N THR A 2 7.24 -6.20 -20.41
CA THR A 2 5.97 -5.92 -21.06
C THR A 2 6.18 -4.77 -22.06
N TYR A 3 5.37 -4.71 -23.11
CA TYR A 3 5.45 -3.66 -24.13
C TYR A 3 4.04 -3.15 -24.38
N ASP A 4 3.91 -1.84 -24.58
CA ASP A 4 2.63 -1.22 -24.91
C ASP A 4 2.11 -1.67 -26.28
N ARG A 5 0.85 -1.34 -26.56
CA ARG A 5 0.20 -1.63 -27.86
C ARG A 5 0.93 -1.03 -29.07
N TYR A 6 1.82 -0.06 -28.86
CA TYR A 6 2.65 0.59 -29.88
C TYR A 6 4.08 0.05 -29.94
N GLY A 7 4.43 -0.97 -29.15
CA GLY A 7 5.75 -1.60 -29.16
C GLY A 7 6.83 -0.82 -28.40
N GLU A 8 6.46 0.21 -27.65
CA GLU A 8 7.37 0.89 -26.74
C GLU A 8 7.57 0.04 -25.48
N PRO A 9 8.80 -0.08 -24.96
CA PRO A 9 9.04 -0.77 -23.71
C PRO A 9 8.31 -0.02 -22.60
N VAL A 10 7.31 -0.65 -21.99
CA VAL A 10 6.81 -0.15 -20.71
C VAL A 10 7.85 -0.53 -19.68
N GLU A 11 8.38 0.49 -19.01
CA GLU A 11 9.07 0.28 -17.76
C GLU A 11 8.01 -0.34 -16.85
N ASP A 12 8.17 -1.63 -16.52
CA ASP A 12 7.42 -2.29 -15.47
C ASP A 12 7.73 -1.48 -14.19
N GLU A 13 6.97 -0.42 -13.96
CA GLU A 13 6.92 0.35 -12.70
C GLU A 13 6.40 -0.53 -11.54
N THR A 14 6.20 -1.82 -11.78
CA THR A 14 6.01 -2.87 -10.77
C THR A 14 7.24 -3.11 -9.90
N GLY A 15 8.31 -2.33 -10.07
CA GLY A 15 9.42 -2.24 -9.14
C GLY A 15 9.15 -1.35 -7.92
N GLN A 16 7.95 -0.79 -7.77
CA GLN A 16 7.50 -0.37 -6.45
C GLN A 16 7.26 -1.65 -5.66
N ASP A 17 8.32 -2.07 -4.98
CA ASP A 17 8.22 -2.85 -3.76
C ASP A 17 7.38 -2.00 -2.80
N ASP A 18 6.07 -2.02 -3.01
CA ASP A 18 5.02 -1.57 -2.11
C ASP A 18 5.03 -2.49 -0.88
N THR A 19 6.20 -2.90 -0.41
CA THR A 19 6.40 -3.56 0.86
C THR A 19 6.23 -2.48 1.91
N HIS A 20 4.97 -2.12 2.13
CA HIS A 20 4.54 -1.43 3.32
C HIS A 20 4.88 -2.35 4.48
N THR A 21 5.98 -2.05 5.16
CA THR A 21 6.49 -2.80 6.31
C THR A 21 5.47 -2.73 7.43
N CYS A 22 4.57 -3.70 7.45
CA CYS A 22 3.53 -3.85 8.45
C CYS A 22 3.49 -5.31 8.89
N ASP A 23 3.17 -5.54 10.17
CA ASP A 23 2.88 -6.87 10.68
C ASP A 23 1.37 -7.10 10.58
N ASN A 24 0.95 -8.01 9.71
CA ASN A 24 -0.46 -8.39 9.53
C ASN A 24 -1.41 -7.18 9.31
N GLY A 25 -0.98 -6.16 8.57
CA GLY A 25 -1.76 -4.95 8.30
C GLY A 25 -1.73 -3.89 9.41
N TRP A 26 -0.76 -3.97 10.32
CA TRP A 26 -0.50 -3.00 11.38
C TRP A 26 0.94 -2.47 11.33
N LEU A 27 1.11 -1.17 11.52
CA LEU A 27 2.43 -0.49 11.50
C LEU A 27 3.08 -0.40 12.90
N GLY A 28 2.42 -0.92 13.94
CA GLY A 28 2.83 -0.78 15.34
C GLY A 28 1.76 -0.06 16.16
N GLU A 29 2.19 0.73 17.14
CA GLU A 29 1.32 1.43 18.10
C GLU A 29 1.64 2.94 18.14
N ASP A 30 0.63 3.77 18.41
CA ASP A 30 0.80 5.21 18.63
C ASP A 30 1.31 5.51 20.05
N TYR A 31 1.57 6.80 20.34
CA TYR A 31 2.03 7.25 21.66
C TYR A 31 1.06 6.94 22.82
N ALA A 32 -0.18 6.58 22.52
CA ALA A 32 -1.20 6.17 23.49
C ALA A 32 -1.36 4.63 23.57
N GLY A 33 -0.51 3.86 22.87
CA GLY A 33 -0.59 2.41 22.81
C GLY A 33 -1.72 1.87 21.93
N ARG A 34 -2.26 2.68 21.00
CA ARG A 34 -3.30 2.24 20.07
C ARG A 34 -2.67 1.72 18.79
N PRO A 35 -3.13 0.57 18.25
CA PRO A 35 -2.52 0.00 17.06
C PRO A 35 -2.78 0.88 15.83
N ILE A 36 -1.72 1.14 15.07
CA ILE A 36 -1.73 1.98 13.86
C ILE A 36 -2.02 1.08 12.65
N PRO A 37 -3.15 1.26 11.94
CA PRO A 37 -3.46 0.45 10.78
C PRO A 37 -2.59 0.84 9.58
N CYS A 38 -2.13 -0.17 8.84
CA CYS A 38 -1.60 0.07 7.50
C CYS A 38 -2.77 0.36 6.55
N LEU A 39 -2.86 1.59 6.03
CA LEU A 39 -3.96 1.98 5.14
C LEU A 39 -3.86 1.34 3.74
N THR A 40 -2.69 0.81 3.37
CA THR A 40 -2.51 0.00 2.16
C THR A 40 -3.18 -1.37 2.32
N CYS A 41 -2.93 -2.08 3.43
CA CYS A 41 -3.58 -3.37 3.74
C CYS A 41 -5.03 -3.23 4.20
N ARG A 42 -5.36 -2.16 4.94
CA ARG A 42 -6.65 -1.96 5.62
C ARG A 42 -7.23 -0.58 5.31
N PRO A 43 -7.53 -0.28 4.04
CA PRO A 43 -8.00 1.04 3.62
C PRO A 43 -9.35 1.43 4.25
N HIS A 44 -10.17 0.44 4.61
CA HIS A 44 -11.45 0.63 5.30
C HIS A 44 -11.31 1.19 6.72
N LEU A 45 -10.10 1.21 7.31
CA LEU A 45 -9.85 1.82 8.61
C LEU A 45 -9.48 3.31 8.53
N GLN A 46 -9.32 3.84 7.33
CA GLN A 46 -9.09 5.25 7.13
C GLN A 46 -10.30 6.06 7.64
N LYS A 47 -10.09 6.90 8.66
CA LYS A 47 -11.12 7.84 9.14
C LYS A 47 -11.53 8.74 7.98
N GLY A 48 -12.79 8.62 7.55
CA GLY A 48 -13.33 9.33 6.38
C GLY A 48 -13.76 8.42 5.24
N TYR A 49 -13.65 7.09 5.37
CA TYR A 49 -14.26 6.14 4.42
C TYR A 49 -15.79 6.09 4.62
N THR A 50 -16.47 7.21 4.33
CA THR A 50 -17.93 7.24 4.18
C THR A 50 -18.23 6.73 2.78
N ARG A 51 -18.89 5.56 2.72
CA ARG A 51 -19.36 4.94 1.49
C ARG A 51 -20.45 5.78 0.81
#